data_AF-A0A8S0ZAH9-F1
#
_entry.id   AF-A0A8S0ZAH9-F1
#
_cell.length_a   1.000
_cell.length_b   1.000
_cell.length_c   1.000
_cell.angle_alpha   90.00
_cell.angle_beta   90.00
_cell.angle_gamma   90.00
#
_symmetry.space_group_name_H-M   'P 1'
#
loop_
_entity.id
_entity.type
_entity.pdbx_description
1 polymer ?
#
loop_
_entity_poly.entity_id
_entity_poly.type
_entity_poly.pdbx_seq_one_letter_code
_entity_poly.pdbx_strand_id
1 'polypeptide(L)' 'MENPTPQNNSITLKQLYLNPLPISEAKKRDLLSLCTKKIIPEEYHGWYSSLPTATNEADRLPEASVDEESSED' A
#
# COMPACT_ATOMS: atom_id res chain seq x y z
N MET A 1 18.31 43.21 10.96
CA MET A 1 17.09 42.67 11.59
C MET A 1 16.87 41.29 11.00
N GLU A 2 17.07 40.25 11.81
CA GLU A 2 16.98 38.85 11.40
C GLU A 2 15.53 38.49 11.04
N ASN A 3 15.34 37.80 9.92
CA ASN A 3 14.04 37.27 9.52
C ASN A 3 13.71 36.04 10.39
N PRO A 4 12.48 35.92 10.95
CA PRO A 4 12.11 34.74 11.72
C PRO A 4 11.98 33.52 10.80
N THR A 5 12.80 32.50 11.05
CA THR A 5 12.70 31.18 10.42
C THR A 5 11.34 30.53 10.70
N PRO A 6 10.65 29.97 9.70
CA PRO A 6 9.41 29.24 9.93
C PRO A 6 9.70 27.99 10.77
N GLN A 7 8.95 27.83 11.87
CA GLN A 7 9.07 26.66 12.73
C GLN A 7 8.51 25.44 11.98
N ASN A 8 9.43 24.63 11.44
CA ASN A 8 9.14 23.36 10.80
C ASN A 8 8.74 22.34 11.86
N ASN A 9 7.44 22.24 12.16
CA ASN A 9 6.88 21.17 12.97
C ASN A 9 7.22 19.82 12.33
N SER A 10 8.28 19.18 12.83
CA SER A 10 8.81 17.94 12.25
C SER A 10 7.92 16.76 12.64
N ILE A 11 6.93 16.47 11.80
CA ILE A 11 6.09 15.27 11.94
C ILE A 11 6.97 14.04 11.76
N THR A 12 7.07 13.20 12.79
CA THR A 12 7.82 11.94 12.75
C THR A 12 6.83 10.78 12.70
N LEU A 13 6.83 10.00 11.63
CA LEU A 13 5.99 8.82 11.49
C LEU A 13 6.57 7.65 12.30
N LYS A 14 5.72 6.96 13.06
CA LYS A 14 6.11 5.73 13.76
C LYS A 14 6.28 4.60 12.73
N GLN A 15 7.43 3.93 12.75
CA GLN A 15 7.62 2.72 11.96
C GLN A 15 6.79 1.57 12.55
N LEU A 16 5.79 1.11 11.80
CA LEU A 16 4.91 0.01 12.21
C LEU A 16 5.32 -1.35 11.64
N TYR A 17 6.09 -1.36 10.56
CA TYR A 17 6.46 -2.59 9.86
C TYR A 17 7.98 -2.75 9.81
N LEU A 18 8.45 -3.94 10.14
CA LEU A 18 9.87 -4.31 10.09
C LEU A 18 10.26 -4.88 8.72
N ASN A 19 9.29 -5.48 8.03
CA ASN A 19 9.46 -6.12 6.73
C ASN A 19 8.32 -5.69 5.79
N PRO A 20 8.51 -5.81 4.46
CA PRO A 20 7.42 -5.59 3.51
C PRO A 20 6.25 -6.52 3.81
N LEU A 21 5.04 -5.96 3.75
CA LEU A 21 3.83 -6.74 3.94
C LEU A 21 3.67 -7.74 2.80
N PRO A 22 3.39 -9.02 3.10
CA PRO A 22 3.09 -9.99 2.07
C PRO A 22 1.79 -9.62 1.35
N ILE A 23 1.72 -9.94 0.05
CA ILE A 23 0.47 -9.84 -0.73
C ILE A 23 -0.19 -11.21 -0.85
N SER A 24 -1.48 -11.23 -1.16
CA SER A 24 -2.19 -12.48 -1.44
C SER A 24 -1.63 -13.14 -2.72
N GLU A 25 -1.74 -14.48 -2.78
CA GLU A 25 -1.31 -15.25 -3.96
C GLU A 25 -2.05 -14.80 -5.23
N ALA A 26 -3.35 -14.52 -5.11
CA ALA A 26 -4.17 -14.02 -6.20
C ALA A 26 -3.59 -12.72 -6.79
N LYS A 27 -3.28 -11.73 -5.93
CA LYS A 27 -2.66 -10.47 -6.36
C LYS A 27 -1.32 -10.69 -7.04
N LYS A 28 -0.46 -11.55 -6.48
CA LYS A 28 0.85 -11.83 -7.08
C LYS A 28 0.72 -12.41 -8.47
N ARG A 29 -0.16 -13.40 -8.64
CA ARG A 29 -0.42 -14.04 -9.94
C ARG A 29 -0.90 -13.01 -10.98
N ASP A 30 -1.81 -12.13 -10.59
CA ASP A 30 -2.35 -11.12 -11.49
C ASP A 30 -1.26 -10.11 -11.92
N LEU A 31 -0.42 -9.66 -10.98
CA LEU A 31 0.72 -8.78 -11.26
C LEU A 31 1.73 -9.44 -12.22
N LEU A 32 2.04 -10.73 -12.03
CA LEU A 32 2.92 -11.48 -12.93
C LEU A 32 2.30 -11.70 -14.31
N SER A 33 0.98 -11.85 -14.39
CA SER A 33 0.24 -11.91 -15.66
C SER A 33 0.38 -10.59 -16.43
N LEU A 34 0.28 -9.45 -15.75
CA LEU A 34 0.51 -8.13 -16.34
C LEU A 34 1.95 -7.93 -16.83
N CYS A 35 2.93 -8.48 -16.11
CA CYS A 35 4.33 -8.50 -16.55
C CYS A 35 4.48 -9.33 -17.83
N THR A 36 3.90 -10.55 -17.86
CA THR A 36 3.94 -11.44 -19.03
C THR A 36 3.29 -10.82 -20.26
N LYS A 37 2.18 -10.09 -20.07
CA LYS A 37 1.48 -9.36 -21.14
C LYS A 37 2.22 -8.10 -21.61
N LYS A 38 3.39 -7.77 -21.03
CA LYS A 38 4.17 -6.55 -21.28
C LYS A 38 3.38 -5.24 -21.08
N ILE A 39 2.33 -5.29 -20.26
CA ILE A 39 1.59 -4.09 -19.82
C ILE A 39 2.44 -3.32 -18.81
N ILE A 40 3.09 -4.06 -17.91
CA ILE A 40 4.09 -3.50 -16.99
C ILE A 40 5.45 -3.50 -17.71
N PRO A 41 6.20 -2.38 -17.70
CA PRO A 41 7.54 -2.31 -18.29
C PRO A 41 8.51 -3.32 -17.67
N GLU A 42 9.40 -3.89 -18.49
CA GLU A 42 10.34 -4.96 -18.09
C GLU A 42 11.26 -4.56 -16.93
N GLU A 43 11.62 -3.28 -16.83
CA GLU A 43 12.43 -2.72 -15.73
C GLU A 43 11.80 -2.93 -14.34
N TYR A 44 10.48 -3.10 -14.26
CA TYR A 44 9.77 -3.34 -12.99
C TYR A 44 9.47 -4.82 -12.71
N HIS A 45 9.69 -5.73 -13.66
CA HIS A 45 9.33 -7.15 -13.48
C HIS A 45 10.07 -7.79 -12.30
N GLY A 46 11.33 -7.40 -12.09
CA GLY A 46 12.13 -7.84 -10.94
C GLY A 46 11.49 -7.45 -9.61
N TRP A 47 10.95 -6.23 -9.51
CA TRP A 47 10.29 -5.76 -8.30
C TRP A 47 9.02 -6.57 -8.00
N TYR A 48 8.12 -6.71 -8.98
CA TYR A 48 6.87 -7.46 -8.79
C TYR A 48 7.09 -8.95 -8.49
N SER A 49 8.10 -9.57 -9.07
CA SER A 49 8.45 -10.97 -8.77
C SER A 49 9.03 -11.16 -7.36
N SER A 50 9.74 -10.15 -6.85
CA SER A 50 10.33 -10.16 -5.51
C SER A 50 9.34 -9.97 -4.35
N LEU A 51 8.08 -9.58 -4.63
CA LEU A 51 7.10 -9.30 -3.58
C LEU A 51 6.80 -10.55 -2.72
N PRO A 52 6.85 -10.43 -1.38
CA PRO A 52 6.52 -11.52 -0.49
C PRO A 52 5.05 -11.90 -0.64
N THR A 53 4.75 -13.19 -0.45
CA THR A 53 3.40 -13.74 -0.69
C THR A 53 2.96 -14.50 0.55
N ALA A 54 1.76 -14.21 1.04
CA ALA A 54 1.13 -14.97 2.11
C ALA A 54 0.09 -15.91 1.49
N THR A 55 0.25 -17.20 1.76
CA THR A 55 -0.64 -18.25 1.26
C THR A 55 -2.04 -18.22 1.87
N ASN A 56 -2.25 -17.48 2.96
CA ASN A 56 -3.49 -17.54 3.75
C ASN A 56 -4.08 -16.17 4.09
N GLU A 57 -3.59 -15.09 3.47
CA GLU A 57 -4.22 -13.77 3.62
C GLU A 57 -5.30 -13.58 2.55
N ALA A 58 -6.56 -13.63 3.01
CA ALA A 58 -7.71 -13.28 2.20
C ALA A 58 -7.62 -11.81 1.79
N ASP A 59 -7.86 -11.53 0.50
CA ASP A 59 -8.00 -10.17 0.01
C ASP A 59 -9.27 -9.55 0.58
N ARG A 60 -9.15 -8.89 1.74
CA ARG A 60 -10.25 -8.24 2.44
C ARG A 60 -10.05 -6.73 2.34
N LEU A 61 -11.08 -6.05 1.87
CA LEU A 61 -11.20 -4.62 2.12
C LEU A 61 -11.34 -4.42 3.64
N PRO A 62 -10.75 -3.36 4.21
CA PRO A 62 -11.06 -2.99 5.59
C PRO A 62 -12.57 -2.76 5.72
N GLU A 63 -13.12 -3.11 6.88
CA GLU A 63 -14.52 -2.81 7.23
C GLU A 63 -14.79 -1.32 6.97
N ALA A 64 -15.91 -1.01 6.32
CA ALA A 64 -16.31 0.37 6.10
C ALA A 64 -16.41 1.07 7.45
N SER A 65 -15.79 2.25 7.58
CA SER A 65 -15.97 3.09 8.76
C SER A 65 -17.45 3.46 8.84
N VAL A 66 -18.13 2.97 9.88
CA VAL A 66 -19.51 3.34 10.20
C VAL A 66 -19.53 4.78 10.68
N ASP A 67 -19.59 5.72 9.74
CA ASP A 67 -20.14 7.05 9.95
C ASP A 67 -21.34 7.20 9.00
N GLU A 68 -22.37 6.40 9.29
CA GLU A 68 -23.71 6.55 8.75
C GLU A 68 -24.47 7.46 9.72
N GLU A 69 -24.30 8.78 9.57
CA GLU A 69 -25.15 9.75 10.25
C GLU A 69 -26.55 9.64 9.65
N SER A 70 -27.45 8.97 10.38
CA SER A 70 -28.88 8.95 10.12
C SER A 70 -29.43 10.37 9.96
N SER A 71 -29.68 10.78 8.72
CA SER A 71 -30.68 11.81 8.44
C SER A 71 -32.02 11.12 8.16
N GLU A 72 -32.79 10.86 9.20
CA GLU A 72 -34.22 10.53 9.12
C GLU A 72 -35.06 11.81 9.31
N ASP A 73 -36.07 11.94 8.43
CA ASP A 73 -37.09 12.98 8.20
C ASP A 73 -36.70 14.28 7.45
#